data_AF-A0A3B0M8Q1-F1
#
_entry.id   AF-A0A3B0M8Q1-F1
#
_cell.length_a   1.000
_cell.length_b   1.000
_cell.length_c   1.000
_cell.angle_alpha   90.00
_cell.angle_beta   90.00
_cell.angle_gamma   90.00
#
_symmetry.space_group_name_H-M   'P 1'
#
loop_
_entity.id
_entity.type
_entity.pdbx_description
1 polymer ?
#
loop_
_entity_poly.entity_id
_entity_poly.type
_entity_poly.pdbx_seq_one_letter_code
_entity_poly.pdbx_strand_id
1 'polypeptide(L)'
;MWKWVAVLGAATAIAGAVQAQEVQTETYTLEGAQITLYLHPFLSDEGLAMLRLVGQNRDALSLFVPEGARFAAMALAPADGLVADGLLAESAVAVADMSDLPTAITSAREGCDAARSGGDECVIALEINAE
;
A
#
# COMPACT_ATOMS: atom_id res chain seq x y z
N MET A 1 -50.89 38.41 25.59
CA MET A 1 -49.59 38.27 26.29
C MET A 1 -49.06 36.87 26.02
N TRP A 2 -47.88 36.85 25.39
CA TRP A 2 -46.86 35.82 25.17
C TRP A 2 -47.22 34.31 25.05
N LYS A 3 -46.87 33.77 23.87
CA LYS A 3 -46.72 32.36 23.47
C LYS A 3 -45.69 31.60 24.33
N TRP A 4 -45.98 30.36 24.69
CA TRP A 4 -44.93 29.41 25.09
C TRP A 4 -44.54 28.54 23.89
N VAL A 5 -43.25 28.53 23.57
CA VAL A 5 -42.60 27.58 22.65
C VAL A 5 -41.55 26.85 23.49
N ALA A 6 -41.55 25.53 23.47
CA ALA A 6 -40.42 24.67 23.85
C ALA A 6 -40.53 23.40 22.98
N VAL A 7 -40.05 23.47 21.74
CA VAL A 7 -38.74 22.97 21.27
C VAL A 7 -38.52 21.49 21.59
N LEU A 8 -38.68 20.68 20.54
CA LEU A 8 -38.29 19.28 20.42
C LEU A 8 -36.81 19.09 20.78
N GLY A 9 -36.52 18.21 21.73
CA GLY A 9 -35.17 17.66 21.94
C GLY A 9 -34.93 16.51 20.96
N ALA A 10 -34.30 16.81 19.82
CA ALA A 10 -33.74 15.79 18.93
C ALA A 10 -32.35 15.40 19.45
N ALA A 11 -32.21 14.20 20.00
CA ALA A 11 -30.92 13.60 20.31
C ALA A 11 -30.24 13.18 19.00
N THR A 12 -29.34 14.00 18.47
CA THR A 12 -28.44 13.62 17.39
C THR A 12 -27.35 12.71 17.95
N ALA A 13 -27.50 11.40 17.73
CA ALA A 13 -26.41 10.44 17.84
C ALA A 13 -25.34 10.81 16.81
N ILE A 14 -24.18 11.26 17.28
CA ILE A 14 -23.00 11.47 16.45
C ILE A 14 -22.42 10.07 16.19
N ALA A 15 -22.94 9.39 15.16
CA ALA A 15 -22.30 8.19 14.64
C ALA A 15 -20.93 8.63 14.09
N GLY A 16 -19.86 8.34 14.83
CA GLY A 16 -18.50 8.55 14.37
C GLY A 16 -18.27 7.70 13.13
N ALA A 17 -18.26 8.35 11.96
CA ALA A 17 -17.70 7.76 10.76
C ALA A 17 -16.19 7.65 10.98
N VAL A 18 -15.73 6.48 11.40
CA VAL A 18 -14.35 6.07 11.15
C VAL A 18 -14.23 6.03 9.63
N GLN A 19 -13.70 7.11 9.05
CA GLN A 19 -13.33 7.13 7.65
C GLN A 19 -12.14 6.17 7.53
N ALA A 20 -12.40 4.92 7.17
CA ALA A 20 -11.38 4.07 6.60
C ALA A 20 -10.80 4.86 5.43
N GLN A 21 -9.57 5.35 5.59
CA GLN A 21 -8.92 6.14 4.54
C GLN A 21 -8.78 5.23 3.32
N GLU A 22 -9.44 5.61 2.24
CA GLU A 22 -9.44 4.83 1.00
C GLU A 22 -8.02 4.83 0.43
N VAL A 23 -7.40 3.66 0.38
CA VAL A 23 -6.09 3.49 -0.24
C VAL A 23 -6.27 3.61 -1.74
N GLN A 24 -5.67 4.65 -2.34
CA GLN A 24 -5.75 4.85 -3.78
C GLN A 24 -4.97 3.74 -4.49
N THR A 25 -5.54 3.19 -5.55
CA THR A 25 -4.87 2.18 -6.38
C THR A 25 -4.58 2.71 -7.78
N GLU A 26 -3.43 2.33 -8.30
CA GLU A 26 -3.06 2.58 -9.70
C GLU A 26 -2.69 1.24 -10.34
N THR A 27 -3.21 0.98 -11.54
CA THR A 27 -2.93 -0.26 -12.26
C THR A 27 -2.25 0.03 -13.58
N TYR A 28 -1.19 -0.71 -13.85
CA TYR A 28 -0.39 -0.63 -15.07
C TYR A 28 -0.35 -1.99 -15.76
N THR A 29 -0.11 -1.98 -17.07
CA THR A 29 0.14 -3.19 -17.84
C THR A 29 1.43 -3.04 -18.62
N LEU A 30 2.42 -3.87 -18.30
CA LEU A 30 3.73 -3.90 -18.97
C LEU A 30 3.95 -5.31 -19.51
N GLU A 31 4.11 -5.45 -20.84
CA GLU A 31 4.47 -6.72 -21.49
C GLU A 31 3.60 -7.94 -21.12
N GLY A 32 2.33 -7.72 -20.78
CA GLY A 32 1.40 -8.79 -20.37
C GLY A 32 1.33 -9.04 -18.86
N ALA A 33 2.18 -8.38 -18.06
CA ALA A 33 2.05 -8.33 -16.61
C ALA A 33 1.12 -7.19 -16.18
N GLN A 34 0.19 -7.47 -15.26
CA GLN A 34 -0.59 -6.46 -14.56
C GLN A 34 0.12 -6.11 -13.25
N ILE A 35 0.35 -4.81 -13.04
CA ILE A 35 1.01 -4.27 -11.86
C ILE A 35 0.00 -3.38 -11.14
N THR A 36 -0.27 -3.66 -9.88
CA THR A 36 -1.16 -2.85 -9.04
C THR A 36 -0.34 -2.19 -7.94
N LEU A 37 -0.39 -0.86 -7.87
CA LEU A 37 0.21 -0.06 -6.82
C LEU A 37 -0.86 0.35 -5.81
N TYR A 38 -0.51 0.28 -4.52
CA TYR A 38 -1.35 0.74 -3.42
C TYR A 38 -0.69 1.97 -2.80
N LEU A 39 -1.27 3.14 -3.08
CA LEU A 39 -0.73 4.43 -2.71
C LEU A 39 -1.21 4.83 -1.33
N HIS A 40 -0.55 4.27 -0.32
CA HIS A 40 -0.87 4.55 1.07
C HIS A 40 -0.56 6.01 1.45
N PRO A 41 -1.40 6.65 2.28
CA PRO A 41 -1.25 8.07 2.63
C PRO A 41 -0.01 8.38 3.48
N PHE A 42 0.62 7.37 4.09
CA PHE A 42 1.88 7.54 4.82
C PHE A 42 3.10 7.63 3.90
N LEU A 43 2.97 7.29 2.61
CA LEU A 43 4.08 7.36 1.68
C LEU A 43 4.48 8.81 1.43
N SER A 44 5.78 9.08 1.48
CA SER A 44 6.33 10.36 1.05
C SER A 44 6.15 10.55 -0.46
N ASP A 45 6.22 11.80 -0.92
CA ASP A 45 6.19 12.12 -2.35
C ASP A 45 7.27 11.38 -3.14
N GLU A 46 8.45 11.20 -2.53
CA GLU A 46 9.56 10.42 -3.09
C GLU A 46 9.20 8.93 -3.20
N GLY A 47 8.62 8.35 -2.15
CA GLY A 47 8.16 6.96 -2.17
C GLY A 47 7.07 6.73 -3.22
N LEU A 48 6.10 7.64 -3.33
CA LEU A 48 5.07 7.60 -4.36
C LEU A 48 5.66 7.70 -5.77
N ALA A 49 6.60 8.62 -5.99
CA ALA A 49 7.26 8.78 -7.28
C ALA A 49 8.04 7.51 -7.67
N MET A 50 8.72 6.87 -6.71
CA MET A 50 9.44 5.63 -6.95
C MET A 50 8.51 4.46 -7.26
N LEU A 51 7.42 4.27 -6.51
CA LEU A 51 6.43 3.22 -6.84
C LEU A 51 5.85 3.41 -8.24
N ARG A 52 5.50 4.65 -8.59
CA ARG A 52 4.97 4.98 -9.92
C ARG A 52 6.00 4.72 -11.01
N LEU A 53 7.27 5.05 -10.77
CA LEU A 53 8.35 4.75 -11.70
C LEU A 53 8.46 3.23 -11.92
N VAL A 54 8.43 2.44 -10.86
CA VAL A 54 8.44 0.97 -10.92
C VAL A 54 7.24 0.44 -11.71
N GLY A 55 6.03 0.95 -11.47
CA GLY A 55 4.82 0.52 -12.19
C GLY A 55 4.82 0.87 -13.68
N GLN A 56 5.58 1.88 -14.10
CA GLN A 56 5.58 2.41 -15.47
C GLN A 56 6.83 2.03 -16.27
N ASN A 57 7.88 1.54 -15.61
CA ASN A 57 9.18 1.29 -16.24
C ASN A 57 9.69 -0.11 -15.91
N ARG A 58 9.81 -0.94 -16.96
CA ARG A 58 10.30 -2.32 -16.89
C ARG A 58 11.68 -2.44 -16.25
N ASP A 59 12.61 -1.55 -16.61
CA ASP A 59 13.98 -1.59 -16.09
C ASP A 59 13.98 -1.26 -14.59
N ALA A 60 13.19 -0.27 -14.18
CA ALA A 60 13.01 0.05 -12.76
C ALA A 60 12.37 -1.11 -12.00
N LEU A 61 11.38 -1.78 -12.60
CA LEU A 61 10.75 -2.96 -12.03
C LEU A 61 11.72 -4.11 -11.81
N SER A 62 12.63 -4.32 -12.77
CA SER A 62 13.63 -5.40 -12.72
C SER A 62 14.57 -5.32 -11.51
N LEU A 63 14.70 -4.14 -10.89
CA LEU A 63 15.50 -3.94 -9.68
C LEU A 63 14.84 -4.55 -8.44
N PHE A 64 13.51 -4.71 -8.46
CA PHE A 64 12.73 -5.24 -7.35
C PHE A 64 12.23 -6.67 -7.63
N VAL A 65 12.02 -6.99 -8.91
CA VAL A 65 11.40 -8.23 -9.36
C VAL A 65 12.14 -8.74 -10.60
N PRO A 66 12.82 -9.90 -10.55
CA PRO A 66 13.54 -10.45 -11.69
C PRO A 66 12.65 -10.62 -12.94
N GLU A 67 13.26 -10.46 -14.11
CA GLU A 67 12.57 -10.64 -15.40
C GLU A 67 11.99 -12.07 -15.52
N GLY A 68 10.71 -12.18 -15.89
CA GLY A 68 10.00 -13.45 -16.01
C GLY A 68 9.32 -13.94 -14.73
N ALA A 69 9.46 -13.23 -13.60
CA ALA A 69 8.68 -13.52 -12.40
C ALA A 69 7.17 -13.34 -12.69
N ARG A 70 6.39 -14.38 -12.38
CA ARG A 70 4.96 -14.39 -12.68
C ARG A 70 4.11 -13.71 -11.61
N PHE A 71 4.44 -14.00 -10.35
CA PHE A 71 3.76 -13.43 -9.20
C PHE A 71 4.78 -12.80 -8.26
N ALA A 72 4.55 -11.55 -7.89
CA ALA A 72 5.41 -10.79 -6.99
C ALA A 72 4.58 -9.84 -6.14
N ALA A 73 5.10 -9.47 -4.98
CA ALA A 73 4.50 -8.47 -4.11
C ALA A 73 5.56 -7.73 -3.31
N MET A 74 5.25 -6.51 -2.91
CA MET A 74 6.06 -5.71 -1.98
C MET A 74 5.20 -5.26 -0.80
N ALA A 75 5.73 -5.41 0.41
CA ALA A 75 5.12 -4.93 1.64
C ALA A 75 5.98 -3.84 2.30
N LEU A 76 5.33 -2.89 2.96
CA LEU A 76 5.94 -1.75 3.64
C LEU A 76 5.36 -1.59 5.05
N ALA A 77 6.20 -1.18 5.99
CA ALA A 77 5.76 -0.78 7.32
C ALA A 77 5.33 0.69 7.30
N PRO A 78 4.15 1.06 7.84
CA PRO A 78 3.70 2.45 7.82
C PRO A 78 4.64 3.43 8.53
N ALA A 79 5.30 2.98 9.60
CA ALA A 79 6.23 3.81 10.38
C ALA A 79 7.54 4.10 9.64
N ASP A 80 7.99 3.17 8.78
CA ASP A 80 9.26 3.25 8.08
C ASP A 80 9.10 3.81 6.65
N GLY A 81 7.93 3.63 6.05
CA GLY A 81 7.65 4.04 4.68
C GLY A 81 8.36 3.17 3.63
N LEU A 82 8.52 3.74 2.43
CA LEU A 82 9.31 3.10 1.36
C LEU A 82 10.76 3.60 1.35
N VAL A 83 10.96 4.89 1.61
CA VAL A 83 12.27 5.55 1.60
C VAL A 83 12.52 6.18 2.97
N ALA A 84 13.64 5.81 3.58
CA ALA A 84 14.15 6.38 4.83
C ALA A 84 15.58 6.87 4.59
N ASP A 85 15.86 8.14 4.91
CA ASP A 85 17.18 8.76 4.72
C ASP A 85 17.76 8.63 3.30
N GLY A 86 16.89 8.66 2.28
CA GLY A 86 17.26 8.54 0.86
C GLY A 86 17.63 7.12 0.40
N LEU A 87 17.41 6.13 1.25
CA LEU A 87 17.58 4.71 0.95
C LEU A 87 16.24 3.98 1.08
N LEU A 88 16.15 2.80 0.47
CA LEU A 88 15.01 1.92 0.73
C LEU A 88 14.97 1.57 2.22
N ALA A 89 13.79 1.71 2.83
CA ALA A 89 13.58 1.27 4.20
C ALA A 89 13.87 -0.24 4.33
N GLU A 90 14.47 -0.67 5.43
CA GLU A 90 14.78 -2.10 5.65
C GLU A 90 13.51 -2.98 5.65
N SER A 91 12.38 -2.41 6.07
CA SER A 91 11.07 -3.05 6.02
C SER A 91 10.46 -3.11 4.62
N ALA A 92 11.05 -2.46 3.61
CA ALA A 92 10.54 -2.48 2.25
C ALA A 92 10.91 -3.79 1.54
N VAL A 93 10.12 -4.83 1.80
CA VAL A 93 10.42 -6.18 1.36
C VAL A 93 9.63 -6.51 0.10
N ALA A 94 10.35 -6.83 -0.97
CA ALA A 94 9.81 -7.40 -2.21
C ALA A 94 10.14 -8.88 -2.32
N VAL A 95 9.16 -9.67 -2.75
CA VAL A 95 9.33 -11.09 -3.11
C VAL A 95 8.82 -11.29 -4.54
N ALA A 96 9.44 -12.21 -5.26
CA ALA A 96 9.19 -12.45 -6.66
C ALA A 96 9.31 -13.93 -7.01
N ASP A 97 8.78 -14.31 -8.17
CA ASP A 97 8.80 -15.69 -8.70
C ASP A 97 8.08 -16.68 -7.77
N MET A 98 6.97 -16.23 -7.19
CA MET A 98 6.13 -17.05 -6.32
C MET A 98 5.17 -17.92 -7.15
N SER A 99 4.63 -18.97 -6.54
CA SER A 99 3.68 -19.89 -7.20
C SER A 99 2.37 -19.22 -7.58
N ASP A 100 1.96 -18.22 -6.80
CA ASP A 100 0.71 -17.48 -6.93
C ASP A 100 0.81 -16.14 -6.18
N LEU A 101 -0.10 -15.23 -6.50
CA LEU A 101 -0.15 -13.90 -5.89
C LEU A 101 -0.41 -13.92 -4.37
N PRO A 102 -1.35 -14.72 -3.83
CA PRO A 102 -1.55 -14.82 -2.38
C PRO A 102 -0.30 -15.21 -1.59
N THR A 103 0.50 -16.14 -2.13
CA THR A 103 1.78 -16.55 -1.53
C THR A 103 2.78 -15.40 -1.55
N ALA A 104 2.89 -14.67 -2.66
CA ALA A 104 3.74 -13.48 -2.75
C ALA A 104 3.35 -12.42 -1.71
N ILE A 105 2.07 -12.10 -1.61
CA ILE A 105 1.53 -11.15 -0.63
C ILE A 105 1.89 -11.57 0.80
N THR A 106 1.69 -12.85 1.12
CA THR A 106 1.95 -13.38 2.46
C THR A 106 3.44 -13.31 2.78
N SER A 107 4.30 -13.79 1.89
CA SER A 107 5.75 -13.80 2.11
C SER A 107 6.36 -12.39 2.17
N ALA A 108 5.89 -11.45 1.35
CA ALA A 108 6.32 -10.05 1.44
C ALA A 108 5.95 -9.46 2.80
N ARG A 109 4.72 -9.71 3.26
CA ARG A 109 4.25 -9.20 4.55
C ARG A 109 5.02 -9.80 5.72
N GLU A 110 5.25 -11.11 5.73
CA GLU A 110 6.05 -11.78 6.77
C GLU A 110 7.47 -11.22 6.84
N GLY A 111 8.11 -11.01 5.70
CA GLY A 111 9.45 -10.40 5.64
C GLY A 111 9.45 -8.96 6.15
N CYS A 112 8.47 -8.16 5.75
CA CYS A 112 8.31 -6.79 6.24
C CYS A 112 8.05 -6.75 7.75
N ASP A 113 7.14 -7.58 8.25
CA ASP A 113 6.80 -7.63 9.68
C ASP A 113 7.98 -8.09 10.54
N ALA A 114 8.90 -8.88 9.99
CA ALA A 114 10.14 -9.27 10.64
C ALA A 114 11.20 -8.15 10.65
N ALA A 115 11.14 -7.22 9.69
CA ALA A 115 12.12 -6.14 9.51
C ALA A 115 11.66 -4.78 10.04
N ARG A 116 10.35 -4.57 10.28
CA ARG A 116 9.79 -3.29 10.72
C ARG A 116 10.35 -2.83 12.07
N SER A 117 10.58 -1.54 12.20
CA SER A 117 11.10 -0.93 13.44
C SER A 117 10.06 -0.87 14.57
N GLY A 118 8.78 -1.16 14.25
CA GLY A 118 7.65 -1.19 15.16
C GLY A 118 6.38 -0.66 14.51
N GLY A 119 5.39 -0.26 15.32
CA GLY A 119 4.17 0.41 14.85
C GLY A 119 3.08 -0.53 14.34
N ASP A 120 2.32 -0.05 13.35
CA ASP A 120 1.23 -0.78 12.71
C ASP A 120 1.75 -1.94 11.82
N GLU A 121 0.86 -2.87 11.48
CA GLU A 121 1.17 -4.01 10.62
C GLU A 121 1.61 -3.58 9.22
N CYS A 122 2.47 -4.38 8.59
CA CYS A 122 2.88 -4.14 7.22
C CYS A 122 1.72 -4.25 6.23
N VAL A 123 1.73 -3.38 5.23
CA VAL A 123 0.73 -3.30 4.17
C VAL A 123 1.37 -3.53 2.81
N ILE A 124 0.59 -4.04 1.85
CA ILE A 124 1.07 -4.26 0.49
C ILE A 124 1.08 -2.94 -0.27
N ALA A 125 2.18 -2.64 -0.95
CA ALA A 125 2.36 -1.45 -1.77
C ALA A 125 2.40 -1.74 -3.27
N LEU A 126 2.75 -2.98 -3.65
CA LEU A 126 2.83 -3.41 -5.03
C LEU A 126 2.45 -4.89 -5.15
N GLU A 127 1.71 -5.23 -6.21
CA GLU A 127 1.38 -6.58 -6.63
C GLU A 127 1.65 -6.73 -8.13
N ILE A 128 2.11 -7.92 -8.53
CA ILE A 128 2.32 -8.26 -9.94
C ILE A 128 1.65 -9.60 -10.23
N ASN A 129 0.89 -9.60 -11.30
CA ASN A 129 0.25 -10.77 -11.87
C ASN A 129 0.57 -10.83 -13.37
N ALA A 130 1.49 -11.70 -13.76
CA ALA A 130 1.78 -12.01 -15.15
C ALA A 130 1.24 -13.41 -15.49
N GLU A 131 0.26 -13.44 -16.40
CA GLU A 131 -0.38 -14.67 -16.87
C GLU A 131 0.53 -15.51 -17.76
#